data_AF-A0A4R4PBZ6-F1
#
_entry.id   AF-A0A4R4PBZ6-F1
#
_cell.length_a   1.000
_cell.length_b   1.000
_cell.length_c   1.000
_cell.angle_alpha   90.00
_cell.angle_beta   90.00
_cell.angle_gamma   90.00
#
_symmetry.space_group_name_H-M   'P 1'
#
loop_
_entity.id
_entity.type
_entity.pdbx_description
1 polymer ?
#
loop_
_entity_poly.entity_id
_entity_poly.type
_entity_poly.pdbx_seq_one_letter_code
_entity_poly.pdbx_strand_id
1 'polypeptide(L)'
;MEELNLGFTGPAQSDYLYHFTGRNGDHPDTVPDEICKMSAEQRLARILQEERFQAFEPFGAREKCVCFSESTEAHLRYLIEVGRFKPWGVVGRRSALLRLGGGAVAYVPDRIHAQFKSAGLGHWAVRTSSDSTWLHEREWRLPLPKGSIGISSLQAILVGDPDWRPSFVTSWVDGSTGEPLPQPDDNPYAEEVTDLPRLWRESWIWVWDQQRGLVKNSPGVLC
;
A
#
# COMPACT_ATOMS: atom_id res chain seq x y z
N MET A 1 -0.92 24.14 -39.05
CA MET A 1 -0.53 24.25 -37.63
C MET A 1 -1.54 23.44 -36.86
N GLU A 2 -1.18 22.21 -36.47
CA GLU A 2 -1.99 21.42 -35.55
C GLU A 2 -2.03 22.12 -34.20
N GLU A 3 -3.22 22.20 -33.61
CA GLU A 3 -3.38 22.62 -32.22
C GLU A 3 -2.55 21.70 -31.33
N LEU A 4 -1.63 22.29 -30.56
CA LEU A 4 -0.98 21.60 -29.45
C LEU A 4 -2.05 21.33 -28.37
N ASN A 5 -2.78 20.22 -28.51
CA ASN A 5 -3.68 19.71 -27.47
C ASN A 5 -2.81 19.11 -26.36
N LEU A 6 -2.75 19.82 -25.25
CA LEU A 6 -1.95 19.47 -24.08
C LEU A 6 -2.35 18.12 -23.44
N GLY A 7 -3.47 17.48 -23.84
CA GLY A 7 -4.00 16.33 -23.11
C GLY A 7 -4.19 16.66 -21.62
N PHE A 8 -4.29 15.65 -20.76
CA PHE A 8 -4.25 15.84 -19.30
C PHE A 8 -2.84 16.19 -18.81
N THR A 9 -2.18 17.20 -19.37
CA THR A 9 -0.99 17.82 -18.74
C THR A 9 -1.44 18.85 -17.69
N GLY A 10 -2.19 18.36 -16.70
CA GLY A 10 -2.13 18.93 -15.36
C GLY A 10 -0.83 18.48 -14.68
N PRO A 11 -0.51 18.92 -13.45
CA PRO A 11 0.53 18.26 -12.67
C PRO A 11 0.23 16.76 -12.69
N ALA A 12 1.20 15.91 -13.04
CA ALA A 12 1.02 14.48 -13.25
C ALA A 12 0.63 13.78 -11.94
N GLN A 13 -0.64 13.92 -11.57
CA GLN A 13 -1.23 13.49 -10.32
C GLN A 13 -1.99 12.19 -10.56
N SER A 14 -1.72 11.17 -9.75
CA SER A 14 -2.35 9.85 -9.89
C SER A 14 -3.42 9.61 -8.85
N ASP A 15 -4.60 9.13 -9.26
CA ASP A 15 -5.64 8.71 -8.31
C ASP A 15 -5.24 7.49 -7.48
N TYR A 16 -4.19 6.78 -7.91
CA TYR A 16 -3.69 5.57 -7.25
C TYR A 16 -2.50 5.87 -6.34
N LEU A 17 -2.59 5.31 -5.14
CA LEU A 17 -1.55 5.37 -4.11
C LEU A 17 -1.08 3.96 -3.80
N TYR A 18 0.23 3.74 -3.87
CA TYR A 18 0.85 2.43 -3.76
C TYR A 18 1.49 2.28 -2.39
N HIS A 19 1.02 1.33 -1.59
CA HIS A 19 1.74 0.89 -0.39
C HIS A 19 2.60 -0.33 -0.78
N PHE A 20 3.87 -0.07 -1.09
CA PHE A 20 4.81 -1.14 -1.41
C PHE A 20 5.22 -1.90 -0.15
N THR A 21 5.27 -3.22 -0.25
CA THR A 21 5.71 -4.10 0.84
C THR A 21 7.21 -4.42 0.80
N GLY A 22 7.92 -3.97 -0.25
CA GLY A 22 9.36 -4.14 -0.37
C GLY A 22 10.06 -2.92 -0.95
N ARG A 23 11.13 -2.48 -0.27
CA ARG A 23 12.09 -1.50 -0.77
C ARG A 23 13.51 -1.95 -0.40
N ASN A 24 14.46 -1.85 -1.33
CA ASN A 24 15.87 -2.09 -1.06
C ASN A 24 16.44 -0.93 -0.20
N GLY A 25 17.28 -1.26 0.78
CA GLY A 25 17.96 -0.30 1.66
C GLY A 25 17.43 -0.30 3.08
N ASP A 26 17.75 0.77 3.81
CA ASP A 26 17.49 0.86 5.25
C ASP A 26 15.98 0.90 5.57
N HIS A 27 15.65 0.42 6.77
CA HIS A 27 14.36 0.57 7.42
C HIS A 27 14.49 1.40 8.69
N PRO A 28 13.42 2.08 9.17
CA PRO A 28 13.45 2.72 10.48
C PRO A 28 13.72 1.70 11.59
N ASP A 29 14.49 2.10 12.62
CA ASP A 29 14.85 1.24 13.76
C ASP A 29 13.64 0.78 14.58
N THR A 30 12.49 1.44 14.41
CA THR A 30 11.24 1.14 15.11
C THR A 30 10.43 0.02 14.48
N VAL A 31 10.81 -0.44 13.28
CA VAL A 31 10.15 -1.56 12.63
C VAL A 31 10.61 -2.86 13.31
N PRO A 32 9.69 -3.72 13.80
CA PRO A 32 10.07 -4.96 14.47
C PRO A 32 10.90 -5.89 13.57
N ASP A 33 11.88 -6.58 14.17
CA ASP A 33 12.76 -7.54 13.48
C ASP A 33 12.00 -8.59 12.66
N GLU A 34 10.84 -9.04 13.16
CA GLU A 34 9.98 -9.98 12.43
C GLU A 34 9.53 -9.43 11.08
N ILE A 35 9.17 -8.14 11.01
CA ILE A 35 8.76 -7.47 9.78
C ILE A 35 9.98 -7.24 8.88
N CYS A 36 11.11 -6.83 9.46
CA CYS A 36 12.35 -6.59 8.73
C CYS A 36 12.84 -7.85 8.01
N LYS A 37 12.68 -9.03 8.63
CA LYS A 37 13.05 -10.34 8.06
C LYS A 37 12.09 -10.86 6.98
N MET A 38 10.86 -10.35 6.91
CA MET A 38 9.91 -10.77 5.88
C MET A 38 10.30 -10.23 4.50
N SER A 39 10.17 -11.09 3.49
CA SER A 39 10.18 -10.68 2.09
C SER A 39 8.98 -9.80 1.74
N ALA A 40 9.02 -9.15 0.58
CA ALA A 40 7.91 -8.28 0.14
C ALA A 40 6.61 -9.07 -0.07
N GLU A 41 6.73 -10.28 -0.58
CA GLU A 41 5.66 -11.27 -0.79
C GLU A 41 5.06 -11.70 0.55
N GLN A 42 5.91 -12.02 1.53
CA GLN A 42 5.47 -12.43 2.86
C GLN A 42 4.73 -11.31 3.59
N ARG A 43 5.21 -10.06 3.49
CA ARG A 43 4.50 -8.90 4.04
C ARG A 43 3.16 -8.66 3.34
N LEU A 44 3.10 -8.82 2.02
CA LEU A 44 1.84 -8.74 1.28
C LEU A 44 0.87 -9.83 1.73
N ALA A 45 1.31 -11.09 1.80
CA ALA A 45 0.51 -12.21 2.27
C ALA A 45 -0.06 -11.93 3.67
N ARG A 46 0.77 -11.43 4.60
CA ARG A 46 0.34 -11.05 5.94
C ARG A 46 -0.73 -9.96 5.93
N ILE A 47 -0.57 -8.91 5.12
CA ILE A 47 -1.58 -7.84 4.98
C ILE A 47 -2.91 -8.41 4.46
N LEU A 48 -2.86 -9.33 3.49
CA LEU A 48 -4.06 -9.95 2.92
C LEU A 48 -4.75 -10.90 3.90
N GLN A 49 -3.98 -11.64 4.70
CA GLN A 49 -4.50 -12.56 5.71
C GLN A 49 -5.10 -11.83 6.93
N GLU A 50 -4.40 -10.81 7.44
CA GLU A 50 -4.85 -10.03 8.60
C GLU A 50 -5.86 -8.94 8.22
N GLU A 51 -6.03 -8.67 6.92
CA GLU A 51 -6.78 -7.55 6.35
C GLU A 51 -6.49 -6.22 7.06
N ARG A 52 -5.21 -5.95 7.30
CA ARG A 52 -4.78 -4.88 8.20
C ARG A 52 -3.50 -4.21 7.72
N PHE A 53 -3.48 -2.89 7.80
CA PHE A 53 -2.23 -2.15 7.78
C PHE A 53 -1.67 -2.03 9.19
N GLN A 54 -0.37 -2.30 9.32
CA GLN A 54 0.42 -1.94 10.49
C GLN A 54 1.22 -0.67 10.16
N ALA A 55 1.26 0.27 11.10
CA ALA A 55 1.94 1.55 10.96
C ALA A 55 3.17 1.60 11.85
N PHE A 56 4.24 2.16 11.29
CA PHE A 56 5.53 2.33 11.96
C PHE A 56 5.95 3.80 11.88
N GLU A 57 6.89 4.20 12.72
CA GLU A 57 7.47 5.54 12.64
C GLU A 57 8.26 5.66 11.32
N PRO A 58 7.93 6.62 10.43
CA PRO A 58 8.72 6.84 9.24
C PRO A 58 10.05 7.52 9.60
N PHE A 59 11.02 7.49 8.69
CA PHE A 59 12.32 8.13 8.92
C PHE A 59 12.18 9.58 9.38
N GLY A 60 12.72 9.87 10.57
CA GLY A 60 12.80 11.23 11.09
C GLY A 60 11.52 11.80 11.71
N ALA A 61 10.44 11.02 11.83
CA ALA A 61 9.23 11.39 12.58
C ALA A 61 8.84 10.30 13.59
N ARG A 62 8.02 10.65 14.60
CA ARG A 62 7.57 9.74 15.67
C ARG A 62 6.13 9.26 15.51
N GLU A 63 5.33 9.99 14.74
CA GLU A 63 3.94 9.58 14.48
C GLU A 63 3.95 8.34 13.59
N LYS A 64 3.25 7.29 14.00
CA LYS A 64 3.18 6.05 13.22
C LYS A 64 2.36 6.30 11.98
N CYS A 65 2.87 5.93 10.82
CA CYS A 65 2.18 6.10 9.55
C CYS A 65 2.19 4.83 8.70
N VAL A 66 1.16 4.70 7.86
CA VAL A 66 1.25 3.88 6.64
C VAL A 66 1.65 4.82 5.51
N CYS A 67 2.77 4.54 4.87
CA CYS A 67 3.29 5.35 3.76
C CYS A 67 2.84 4.78 2.41
N PHE A 68 2.53 5.67 1.48
CA PHE A 68 2.15 5.35 0.12
C PHE A 68 2.92 6.23 -0.84
N SER A 69 3.19 5.73 -2.04
CA SER A 69 3.75 6.50 -3.14
C SER A 69 2.63 6.85 -4.12
N GLU A 70 2.48 8.13 -4.47
CA GLU A 70 1.65 8.55 -5.61
C GLU A 70 2.45 8.37 -6.90
N SER A 71 1.92 7.59 -7.83
CA SER A 71 2.63 7.29 -9.08
C SER A 71 1.67 7.09 -10.23
N THR A 72 1.95 7.73 -11.36
CA THR A 72 1.39 7.31 -12.65
C THR A 72 2.02 5.97 -13.05
N GLU A 73 1.46 5.27 -14.05
CA GLU A 73 2.05 3.98 -14.47
C GLU A 73 3.49 4.14 -15.00
N ALA A 74 3.77 5.23 -15.71
CA ALA A 74 5.13 5.55 -16.16
C ALA A 74 6.08 5.79 -14.98
N HIS A 75 5.61 6.44 -13.92
CA HIS A 75 6.41 6.67 -12.72
C HIS A 75 6.58 5.39 -11.89
N LEU A 76 5.53 4.55 -11.80
CA LEU A 76 5.60 3.24 -11.17
C LEU A 76 6.69 2.38 -11.82
N ARG A 77 6.78 2.37 -13.16
CA ARG A 77 7.86 1.70 -13.89
C ARG A 77 9.23 2.17 -13.41
N TYR A 78 9.43 3.49 -13.33
CA TYR A 78 10.67 4.05 -12.83
C TYR A 78 10.99 3.60 -11.41
N LEU A 79 10.01 3.62 -10.49
CA LEU A 79 10.19 3.19 -9.10
C LEU A 79 10.62 1.71 -8.97
N ILE A 80 10.12 0.84 -9.85
CA ILE A 80 10.42 -0.59 -9.85
C ILE A 80 11.74 -0.91 -10.57
N GLU A 81 11.97 -0.35 -11.76
CA GLU A 81 13.11 -0.71 -12.61
C GLU A 81 14.40 0.01 -12.22
N VAL A 82 14.30 1.29 -11.85
CA VAL A 82 15.45 2.14 -11.53
C VAL A 82 15.51 2.44 -10.04
N GLY A 83 14.33 2.63 -9.43
CA GLY A 83 14.19 2.84 -8.00
C GLY A 83 14.52 1.60 -7.19
N ARG A 84 14.20 1.67 -5.90
CA ARG A 84 14.48 0.60 -4.94
C ARG A 84 13.25 -0.24 -4.62
N PHE A 85 12.13 -0.03 -5.30
CA PHE A 85 10.87 -0.68 -4.94
C PHE A 85 10.74 -2.05 -5.58
N LYS A 86 10.15 -2.99 -4.83
CA LYS A 86 9.75 -4.29 -5.36
C LYS A 86 8.30 -4.20 -5.84
N PRO A 87 7.91 -4.92 -6.91
CA PRO A 87 6.56 -4.89 -7.46
C PRO A 87 5.55 -5.68 -6.60
N TRP A 88 5.51 -5.41 -5.30
CA TRP A 88 4.64 -6.06 -4.34
C TRP A 88 4.01 -5.01 -3.45
N GLY A 89 2.70 -5.09 -3.26
CA GLY A 89 2.00 -4.17 -2.38
C GLY A 89 0.51 -4.12 -2.62
N VAL A 90 -0.11 -3.09 -2.08
CA VAL A 90 -1.54 -2.83 -2.25
C VAL A 90 -1.77 -1.42 -2.78
N VAL A 91 -2.85 -1.25 -3.51
CA VAL A 91 -3.20 0.00 -4.18
C VAL A 91 -4.50 0.53 -3.59
N GLY A 92 -4.44 1.75 -3.07
CA GLY A 92 -5.59 2.51 -2.61
C GLY A 92 -5.97 3.63 -3.58
N ARG A 93 -7.20 4.14 -3.44
CA ARG A 93 -7.60 5.40 -4.08
C ARG A 93 -7.24 6.57 -3.19
N ARG A 94 -6.73 7.65 -3.78
CA ARG A 94 -6.47 8.92 -3.10
C ARG A 94 -7.67 9.40 -2.27
N SER A 95 -8.87 9.36 -2.86
CA SER A 95 -10.09 9.80 -2.18
C SER A 95 -10.44 8.96 -0.95
N ALA A 96 -10.13 7.65 -0.96
CA ALA A 96 -10.32 6.80 0.20
C ALA A 96 -9.32 7.14 1.31
N LEU A 97 -8.05 7.36 0.96
CA LEU A 97 -7.02 7.74 1.93
C LEU A 97 -7.32 9.09 2.60
N LEU A 98 -7.78 10.08 1.83
CA LEU A 98 -8.21 11.38 2.34
C LEU A 98 -9.36 11.26 3.35
N ARG A 99 -10.35 10.39 3.09
CA ARG A 99 -11.46 10.16 4.03
C ARG A 99 -11.01 9.54 5.36
N LEU A 100 -9.88 8.84 5.36
CA LEU A 100 -9.26 8.27 6.56
C LEU A 100 -8.35 9.28 7.28
N GLY A 101 -8.21 10.51 6.78
CA GLY A 101 -7.32 11.52 7.34
C GLY A 101 -5.86 11.43 6.86
N GLY A 102 -5.60 10.62 5.82
CA GLY A 102 -4.29 10.62 5.16
C GLY A 102 -4.12 11.80 4.20
N GLY A 103 -2.88 12.05 3.76
CA GLY A 103 -2.55 13.22 2.96
C GLY A 103 -1.18 13.15 2.31
N ALA A 104 -0.89 14.12 1.45
CA ALA A 104 0.42 14.27 0.82
C ALA A 104 1.45 14.84 1.80
N VAL A 105 2.69 14.39 1.67
CA VAL A 105 3.83 14.89 2.45
C VAL A 105 4.49 16.06 1.73
N ALA A 106 4.89 17.08 2.49
CA ALA A 106 5.60 18.24 1.97
C ALA A 106 7.12 17.99 1.94
N TYR A 107 7.75 18.17 0.79
CA TYR A 107 9.20 18.09 0.63
C TYR A 107 9.76 19.49 0.77
N VAL A 108 10.48 19.76 1.87
CA VAL A 108 10.83 21.13 2.27
C VAL A 108 12.28 21.24 2.72
N PRO A 109 12.93 22.41 2.56
CA PRO A 109 14.28 22.63 3.08
C PRO A 109 14.36 22.46 4.60
N ASP A 110 15.56 22.15 5.11
CA ASP A 110 15.80 21.87 6.54
C ASP A 110 15.19 22.89 7.51
N ARG A 111 15.31 24.19 7.19
CA ARG A 111 14.73 25.27 8.01
C ARG A 111 13.21 25.15 8.16
N ILE A 112 12.51 24.80 7.09
CA ILE A 112 11.04 24.65 7.09
C ILE A 112 10.66 23.33 7.75
N HIS A 113 11.41 22.26 7.49
CA HIS A 113 11.20 20.98 8.15
C HIS A 113 11.32 21.10 9.70
N ALA A 114 12.26 21.91 10.20
CA ALA A 114 12.37 22.21 11.64
C ALA A 114 11.11 22.91 12.20
N GLN A 115 10.43 23.75 11.40
CA GLN A 115 9.17 24.39 11.79
C GLN A 115 8.04 23.37 11.89
N PHE A 116 7.91 22.45 10.91
CA PHE A 116 6.96 21.33 10.99
C PHE A 116 7.19 20.50 12.25
N LYS A 117 8.44 20.15 12.56
CA LYS A 117 8.78 19.41 13.79
C LYS A 117 8.40 20.15 15.06
N SER A 118 8.71 21.45 15.13
CA SER A 118 8.37 22.28 16.31
C SER A 118 6.87 22.41 16.53
N ALA A 119 6.07 22.33 15.46
CA ALA A 119 4.62 22.31 15.50
C ALA A 119 3.99 20.93 15.74
N GLY A 120 4.80 19.87 15.94
CA GLY A 120 4.30 18.50 16.08
C GLY A 120 3.83 17.86 14.75
N LEU A 121 4.10 18.50 13.61
CA LEU A 121 3.70 18.08 12.27
C LEU A 121 4.85 17.45 11.46
N GLY A 122 5.93 17.04 12.13
CA GLY A 122 7.11 16.47 11.45
C GLY A 122 6.79 15.27 10.54
N HIS A 123 5.71 14.54 10.83
CA HIS A 123 5.24 13.44 9.98
C HIS A 123 4.58 13.90 8.68
N TRP A 124 4.26 15.18 8.49
CA TRP A 124 3.77 15.74 7.23
C TRP A 124 4.87 16.34 6.36
N ALA A 125 6.13 16.26 6.78
CA ALA A 125 7.25 16.82 6.03
C ALA A 125 8.42 15.85 5.88
N VAL A 126 9.10 15.95 4.75
CA VAL A 126 10.39 15.31 4.47
C VAL A 126 11.39 16.41 4.15
N ARG A 127 12.55 16.35 4.79
CA ARG A 127 13.64 17.30 4.50
C ARG A 127 14.20 17.09 3.10
N THR A 128 14.53 18.19 2.44
CA THR A 128 15.30 18.20 1.19
C THR A 128 16.65 18.88 1.43
N SER A 129 17.70 18.13 1.17
CA SER A 129 19.12 18.52 1.26
C SER A 129 19.80 18.27 -0.08
N SER A 130 21.00 18.80 -0.28
CA SER A 130 21.75 18.69 -1.54
C SER A 130 22.05 17.25 -1.99
N ASP A 131 21.98 16.29 -1.07
CA ASP A 131 22.21 14.86 -1.26
C ASP A 131 20.92 14.01 -1.26
N SER A 132 19.74 14.65 -1.26
CA SER A 132 18.45 13.93 -1.28
C SER A 132 18.24 13.17 -2.60
N THR A 133 18.21 11.84 -2.53
CA THR A 133 18.09 10.94 -3.70
C THR A 133 16.67 10.42 -3.94
N TRP A 134 15.73 10.73 -3.05
CA TRP A 134 14.35 10.22 -3.02
C TRP A 134 13.31 11.22 -3.56
N LEU A 135 13.74 12.30 -4.21
CA LEU A 135 12.85 13.36 -4.72
C LEU A 135 12.00 12.95 -5.91
N HIS A 136 12.26 11.77 -6.49
CA HIS A 136 11.43 11.21 -7.53
C HIS A 136 10.08 10.73 -6.98
N GLU A 137 10.01 10.32 -5.71
CA GLU A 137 8.77 9.87 -5.08
C GLU A 137 7.89 11.05 -4.62
N ARG A 138 6.57 10.89 -4.74
CA ARG A 138 5.60 11.74 -4.04
C ARG A 138 4.92 10.94 -2.93
N GLU A 139 5.45 11.08 -1.72
CA GLU A 139 4.98 10.34 -0.54
C GLU A 139 3.63 10.88 -0.03
N TRP A 140 2.79 9.96 0.39
CA TRP A 140 1.55 10.16 1.12
C TRP A 140 1.61 9.36 2.42
N ARG A 141 0.99 9.88 3.48
CA ARG A 141 0.95 9.22 4.80
C ARG A 141 -0.47 9.15 5.32
N LEU A 142 -0.79 8.04 5.97
CA LEU A 142 -1.95 7.87 6.83
C LEU A 142 -1.46 7.73 8.28
N PRO A 143 -1.57 8.78 9.11
CA PRO A 143 -1.23 8.71 10.52
C PRO A 143 -2.16 7.74 11.26
N LEU A 144 -1.58 6.80 12.00
CA LEU A 144 -2.29 5.80 12.80
C LEU A 144 -1.66 5.73 14.19
N PRO A 145 -2.02 6.62 15.13
CA PRO A 145 -1.45 6.64 16.49
C PRO A 145 -1.64 5.30 17.23
N LYS A 146 -2.72 4.57 16.93
CA LYS A 146 -3.02 3.24 17.47
C LYS A 146 -2.18 2.11 16.84
N GLY A 147 -1.37 2.42 15.83
CA GLY A 147 -0.44 1.50 15.17
C GLY A 147 -1.04 0.59 14.11
N SER A 148 -2.36 0.56 13.92
CA SER A 148 -2.96 -0.26 12.84
C SER A 148 -4.38 0.18 12.46
N ILE A 149 -4.83 -0.24 11.27
CA ILE A 149 -6.20 -0.08 10.79
C ILE A 149 -6.61 -1.27 9.91
N GLY A 150 -7.88 -1.69 10.02
CA GLY A 150 -8.45 -2.71 9.13
C GLY A 150 -8.67 -2.20 7.71
N ILE A 151 -8.62 -3.11 6.74
CA ILE A 151 -8.74 -2.84 5.31
C ILE A 151 -10.11 -3.35 4.84
N SER A 152 -11.07 -2.45 4.65
CA SER A 152 -12.39 -2.83 4.13
C SER A 152 -12.33 -3.22 2.65
N SER A 153 -11.52 -2.51 1.86
CA SER A 153 -11.45 -2.66 0.41
C SER A 153 -10.14 -2.12 -0.14
N LEU A 154 -9.64 -2.70 -1.23
CA LEU A 154 -8.53 -2.17 -2.01
C LEU A 154 -8.98 -1.86 -3.44
N GLN A 155 -8.28 -0.93 -4.10
CA GLN A 155 -8.46 -0.79 -5.54
C GLN A 155 -7.82 -1.97 -6.27
N ALA A 156 -6.60 -2.32 -5.87
CA ALA A 156 -5.88 -3.44 -6.44
C ALA A 156 -4.83 -4.00 -5.48
N ILE A 157 -4.35 -5.18 -5.80
CA ILE A 157 -3.16 -5.82 -5.23
C ILE A 157 -2.10 -5.83 -6.32
N LEU A 158 -0.90 -5.34 -6.01
CA LEU A 158 0.25 -5.34 -6.92
C LEU A 158 1.08 -6.60 -6.65
N VAL A 159 1.31 -7.41 -7.68
CA VAL A 159 2.14 -8.63 -7.60
C VAL A 159 3.24 -8.63 -8.64
N GLY A 160 4.41 -9.13 -8.24
CA GLY A 160 5.61 -9.17 -9.07
C GLY A 160 5.75 -10.43 -9.91
N ASP A 161 4.94 -11.44 -9.60
CA ASP A 161 4.98 -12.77 -10.20
C ASP A 161 3.55 -13.16 -10.61
N PRO A 162 3.29 -13.45 -11.90
CA PRO A 162 1.97 -13.86 -12.39
C PRO A 162 1.46 -15.17 -11.77
N ASP A 163 2.35 -16.05 -11.32
CA ASP A 163 2.01 -17.38 -10.81
C ASP A 163 1.84 -17.36 -9.27
N TRP A 164 2.21 -16.26 -8.62
CA TRP A 164 2.07 -16.15 -7.17
C TRP A 164 0.61 -16.04 -6.74
N ARG A 165 0.26 -16.79 -5.69
CA ARG A 165 -1.03 -16.69 -4.99
C ARG A 165 -0.79 -16.63 -3.48
N PRO A 166 -1.62 -15.89 -2.72
CA PRO A 166 -1.58 -15.96 -1.27
C PRO A 166 -2.01 -17.35 -0.80
N SER A 167 -1.58 -17.76 0.39
CA SER A 167 -2.07 -18.99 1.01
C SER A 167 -3.56 -18.88 1.32
N PHE A 168 -4.26 -20.01 1.25
CA PHE A 168 -5.64 -20.12 1.71
C PHE A 168 -5.78 -19.68 3.18
N VAL A 169 -6.94 -19.12 3.49
CA VAL A 169 -7.36 -18.78 4.85
C VAL A 169 -8.56 -19.64 5.23
N THR A 170 -8.58 -20.03 6.49
CA THR A 170 -9.72 -20.71 7.10
C THR A 170 -10.65 -19.66 7.70
N SER A 171 -11.92 -19.74 7.35
CA SER A 171 -13.00 -18.94 7.92
C SER A 171 -14.21 -19.81 8.22
N TRP A 172 -15.19 -19.26 8.93
CA TRP A 172 -16.43 -19.95 9.22
C TRP A 172 -17.57 -19.26 8.48
N VAL A 173 -18.51 -20.04 7.97
CA VAL A 173 -19.77 -19.54 7.41
C VAL A 173 -20.94 -20.29 8.02
N ASP A 174 -22.11 -19.70 8.01
CA ASP A 174 -23.35 -20.41 8.28
C ASP A 174 -23.73 -21.23 7.04
N GLY A 175 -23.62 -22.56 7.08
CA GLY A 175 -23.93 -23.46 5.98
C GLY A 175 -25.36 -23.41 5.46
N SER A 176 -26.29 -22.82 6.22
CA SER A 176 -27.68 -22.62 5.77
C SER A 176 -27.89 -21.34 4.96
N THR A 177 -27.04 -20.33 5.15
CA THR A 177 -27.18 -19.00 4.50
C THR A 177 -25.99 -18.59 3.65
N GLY A 178 -24.81 -19.16 3.88
CA GLY A 178 -23.52 -18.76 3.31
C GLY A 178 -22.90 -17.52 3.97
N GLU A 179 -23.51 -16.95 5.01
CA GLU A 179 -23.03 -15.72 5.66
C GLU A 179 -21.78 -15.97 6.53
N PRO A 180 -20.79 -15.07 6.54
CA PRO A 180 -19.58 -15.23 7.36
C PRO A 180 -19.88 -15.24 8.87
N LEU A 181 -19.21 -16.13 9.59
CA LEU A 181 -19.23 -16.22 11.05
C LEU A 181 -17.85 -15.87 11.62
N PRO A 182 -17.77 -15.05 12.70
CA PRO A 182 -16.50 -14.73 13.34
C PRO A 182 -15.88 -15.95 14.06
N GLN A 183 -16.71 -16.87 14.52
CA GLN A 183 -16.33 -18.12 15.19
C GLN A 183 -17.47 -19.14 15.05
N PRO A 184 -17.21 -20.46 15.17
CA PRO A 184 -18.26 -21.48 15.05
C PRO A 184 -19.22 -21.53 16.24
N ASP A 185 -18.85 -20.89 17.35
CA ASP A 185 -19.52 -21.07 18.64
C ASP A 185 -21.00 -20.66 18.58
N ASP A 186 -21.85 -21.56 19.07
CA ASP A 186 -23.31 -21.48 19.16
C ASP A 186 -24.12 -21.54 17.84
N ASN A 187 -23.47 -21.67 16.66
CA ASN A 187 -24.18 -21.91 15.40
C ASN A 187 -24.10 -23.39 14.96
N PRO A 188 -25.20 -24.17 15.04
CA PRO A 188 -25.20 -25.58 14.64
C PRO A 188 -25.00 -25.80 13.14
N TYR A 189 -25.09 -24.74 12.34
CA TYR A 189 -24.84 -24.76 10.90
C TYR A 189 -23.46 -24.20 10.55
N ALA A 190 -22.57 -23.93 11.51
CA ALA A 190 -21.24 -23.43 11.21
C ALA A 190 -20.44 -24.45 10.38
N GLU A 191 -20.00 -24.03 9.20
CA GLU A 191 -19.13 -24.79 8.30
C GLU A 191 -17.78 -24.10 8.17
N GLU A 192 -16.71 -24.89 8.25
CA GLU A 192 -15.36 -24.41 8.00
C GLU A 192 -15.13 -24.30 6.49
N VAL A 193 -14.72 -23.13 6.03
CA VAL A 193 -14.44 -22.86 4.62
C VAL A 193 -12.98 -22.45 4.49
N THR A 194 -12.27 -23.15 3.61
CA THR A 194 -10.91 -22.82 3.19
C THR A 194 -10.98 -22.18 1.81
N ASP A 195 -10.64 -20.90 1.72
CA ASP A 195 -10.67 -20.12 0.47
C ASP A 195 -9.53 -19.09 0.43
N LEU A 196 -9.29 -18.47 -0.73
CA LEU A 196 -8.33 -17.38 -0.84
C LEU A 196 -8.79 -16.18 0.00
N PRO A 197 -7.86 -15.34 0.50
CA PRO A 197 -8.20 -14.15 1.27
C PRO A 197 -9.24 -13.30 0.54
N ARG A 198 -10.25 -12.80 1.27
CA ARG A 198 -11.35 -12.02 0.68
C ARG A 198 -10.82 -10.83 -0.14
N LEU A 199 -9.82 -10.10 0.37
CA LEU A 199 -9.19 -9.02 -0.39
C LEU A 199 -8.60 -9.47 -1.74
N TRP A 200 -8.08 -10.69 -1.86
CA TRP A 200 -7.61 -11.25 -3.14
C TRP A 200 -8.76 -11.49 -4.12
N ARG A 201 -9.87 -12.04 -3.62
CA ARG A 201 -11.06 -12.37 -4.43
C ARG A 201 -11.80 -11.12 -4.92
N GLU A 202 -11.84 -10.07 -4.09
CA GLU A 202 -12.65 -8.87 -4.33
C GLU A 202 -11.89 -7.69 -4.97
N SER A 203 -10.55 -7.72 -4.97
CA SER A 203 -9.73 -6.64 -5.52
C SER A 203 -9.26 -6.94 -6.93
N TRP A 204 -8.96 -5.90 -7.71
CA TRP A 204 -8.21 -6.09 -8.95
C TRP A 204 -6.83 -6.66 -8.63
N ILE A 205 -6.31 -7.53 -9.50
CA ILE A 205 -4.92 -8.01 -9.39
C ILE A 205 -4.09 -7.40 -10.51
N TRP A 206 -3.15 -6.56 -10.13
CA TRP A 206 -2.24 -5.86 -11.03
C TRP A 206 -0.91 -6.59 -11.02
N VAL A 207 -0.64 -7.31 -12.11
CA VAL A 207 0.59 -8.07 -12.29
C VAL A 207 1.61 -7.17 -12.97
N TRP A 208 2.79 -7.02 -12.37
CA TRP A 208 3.92 -6.35 -13.00
C TRP A 208 4.62 -7.30 -13.98
N ASP A 209 4.66 -6.90 -15.25
CA ASP A 209 5.42 -7.56 -16.31
C ASP A 209 6.49 -6.59 -16.80
N GLN A 210 7.76 -7.02 -16.85
CA GLN A 210 8.88 -6.15 -17.22
C GLN A 210 8.78 -5.62 -18.65
N GLN A 211 8.13 -6.35 -19.57
CA GLN A 211 8.00 -5.95 -20.97
C GLN A 211 6.72 -5.15 -21.21
N ARG A 212 5.63 -5.53 -20.55
CA ARG A 212 4.28 -4.98 -20.77
C ARG A 212 3.88 -3.90 -19.75
N GLY A 213 4.60 -3.77 -18.65
CA GLY A 213 4.21 -2.93 -17.51
C GLY A 213 3.10 -3.59 -16.70
N LEU A 214 2.09 -2.81 -16.30
CA LEU A 214 0.97 -3.31 -15.50
C LEU A 214 -0.06 -4.06 -16.35
N VAL A 215 -0.24 -5.35 -16.06
CA VAL A 215 -1.36 -6.16 -16.57
C VAL A 215 -2.44 -6.22 -15.50
N LYS A 216 -3.64 -5.70 -15.80
CA LYS A 216 -4.74 -5.58 -14.84
C LYS A 216 -5.76 -6.70 -15.03
N ASN A 217 -5.94 -7.52 -14.01
CA ASN A 217 -6.92 -8.59 -13.98
C ASN A 217 -8.09 -8.20 -13.08
N SER A 218 -9.31 -8.42 -13.57
CA SER A 218 -10.52 -8.18 -12.80
C SER A 218 -10.57 -9.06 -11.54
N PRO A 219 -11.29 -8.63 -10.48
CA PRO A 219 -11.56 -9.47 -9.31
C PRO A 219 -12.06 -10.87 -9.70
N GLY A 220 -11.62 -11.90 -8.98
CA GLY A 220 -12.01 -13.29 -9.22
C GLY A 220 -11.28 -14.01 -10.37
N VAL A 221 -10.63 -13.31 -11.31
CA VAL A 221 -10.00 -13.94 -12.49
C VAL A 221 -8.81 -14.83 -12.12
N LEU A 222 -8.09 -14.47 -11.06
CA LEU A 222 -6.89 -15.19 -10.59
C LEU A 222 -7.15 -15.97 -9.30
N CYS A 223 -8.40 -16.38 -9.06
CA CYS A 223 -8.77 -17.22 -7.91
C CYS A 223 -8.75 -18.70 -8.30
#